data_AF-A0A7S2AKG5-F1
#
_entry.id   AF-A0A7S2AKG5-F1
#
_cell.length_a   1.000
_cell.length_b   1.000
_cell.length_c   1.000
_cell.angle_alpha   90.00
_cell.angle_beta   90.00
_cell.angle_gamma   90.00
#
_symmetry.space_group_name_H-M   'P 1'
#
loop_
_entity.id
_entity.type
_entity.pdbx_description
1 polymer ?
#
loop_
_entity_poly.entity_id
_entity_poly.type
_entity_poly.pdbx_seq_one_letter_code
_entity_poly.pdbx_strand_id
1 'polypeptide(L)'
;MTNIDPMYQYSLQWFQKLFTIAIDQSPKNDNLEERLQILKEFFTEALYQSICRGLFEKDKVLFSFALCARIMKGDNRMDDAELRYLLVGPTSDLVEKGPEVPSDWCGKPRWNELLTLSNLPCFTGFSDYFAKETELFK
;
A
#
# COMPACT_ATOMS: atom_id res chain seq x y z
N MET A 1 12.48 -4.66 -3.87
CA MET A 1 12.95 -5.90 -3.23
C MET A 1 14.44 -6.10 -3.41
N THR A 2 14.98 -6.00 -4.63
CA THR A 2 16.43 -6.10 -4.90
C THR A 2 17.29 -5.06 -4.17
N ASN A 3 16.74 -3.87 -3.90
CA ASN A 3 17.42 -2.85 -3.09
C ASN A 3 17.36 -3.11 -1.57
N ILE A 4 16.62 -4.13 -1.13
CA ILE A 4 16.48 -4.48 0.30
C ILE A 4 17.52 -5.53 0.67
N ASP A 5 17.66 -6.58 -0.16
CA ASP A 5 18.69 -7.60 0.03
C ASP A 5 19.08 -8.21 -1.35
N PRO A 6 20.38 -8.36 -1.64
CA PRO A 6 20.85 -9.05 -2.85
C PRO A 6 20.30 -10.48 -3.01
N MET A 7 19.94 -11.17 -1.92
CA MET A 7 19.30 -12.49 -1.95
C MET A 7 17.89 -12.46 -2.55
N TYR A 8 17.23 -11.31 -2.63
CA TYR A 8 15.86 -11.16 -3.14
C TYR A 8 15.80 -10.90 -4.65
N GLN A 9 16.82 -11.35 -5.37
CA GLN A 9 16.94 -11.20 -6.81
C GLN A 9 16.41 -12.42 -7.55
N TYR A 10 15.37 -12.20 -8.36
CA TYR A 10 14.80 -13.20 -9.25
C TYR A 10 15.06 -12.81 -10.71
N SER A 11 15.34 -13.80 -11.55
CA SER A 11 15.54 -13.56 -12.98
C SER A 11 14.20 -13.45 -13.72
N LEU A 12 14.19 -12.72 -14.82
CA LEU A 12 13.03 -12.67 -15.73
C LEU A 12 12.65 -14.07 -16.23
N GLN A 13 13.65 -14.92 -16.49
CA GLN A 13 13.42 -16.29 -16.94
C GLN A 13 12.70 -17.14 -15.88
N TRP A 14 13.04 -16.97 -14.61
CA TRP A 14 12.30 -17.63 -13.53
C TRP A 14 10.85 -17.15 -13.47
N PHE A 15 10.63 -15.83 -13.60
CA PHE A 15 9.29 -15.25 -13.62
C PHE A 15 8.45 -15.78 -14.79
N GLN A 16 9.02 -15.86 -15.99
CA GLN A 16 8.34 -16.44 -17.15
C GLN A 16 7.94 -17.89 -16.93
N LYS A 17 8.83 -18.71 -16.35
CA LYS A 17 8.52 -20.10 -16.00
C LYS A 17 7.36 -20.19 -15.00
N LEU A 18 7.36 -19.35 -13.97
CA LEU A 18 6.27 -19.31 -12.99
C LEU A 18 4.94 -18.94 -13.67
N PHE A 19 4.97 -17.99 -14.60
CA PHE A 19 3.80 -17.59 -15.36
C PHE A 19 3.25 -18.72 -16.23
N THR A 20 4.12 -19.46 -16.94
CA THR A 20 3.73 -20.66 -17.70
C THR A 20 3.12 -21.73 -16.80
N ILE A 21 3.74 -22.01 -15.66
CA ILE A 21 3.20 -22.96 -14.66
C ILE A 21 1.80 -22.53 -14.21
N ALA A 22 1.59 -21.23 -13.95
CA ALA A 22 0.29 -20.72 -13.57
C ALA A 22 -0.77 -20.89 -14.67
N ILE A 23 -0.42 -20.68 -15.94
CA ILE A 23 -1.33 -20.92 -17.07
C ILE A 23 -1.72 -22.40 -17.17
N ASP A 24 -0.75 -23.30 -17.01
CA ASP A 24 -0.96 -24.73 -17.19
C ASP A 24 -1.72 -25.38 -16.03
N GLN A 25 -1.45 -24.95 -14.80
CA GLN A 25 -1.98 -25.58 -13.58
C GLN A 25 -3.25 -24.93 -13.03
N SER A 26 -3.53 -23.66 -13.37
CA SER A 26 -4.76 -23.02 -12.92
C SER A 26 -6.00 -23.67 -13.54
N PRO A 27 -7.15 -23.69 -12.84
CA PRO A 27 -8.39 -24.19 -13.39
C PRO A 27 -8.74 -23.55 -14.74
N LYS A 28 -9.11 -24.40 -15.70
CA LYS A 28 -9.54 -23.96 -17.03
C LYS A 28 -11.02 -23.60 -16.99
N ASN A 29 -11.39 -22.59 -17.76
CA ASN A 29 -12.75 -22.12 -17.92
C ASN A 29 -12.93 -21.64 -19.36
N ASP A 30 -14.09 -21.93 -19.95
CA ASP A 30 -14.45 -21.55 -21.31
C ASP A 30 -14.83 -20.07 -21.41
N ASN A 31 -15.32 -19.48 -20.31
CA ASN A 31 -15.54 -18.05 -20.21
C ASN A 31 -14.18 -17.33 -20.00
N LEU A 32 -13.87 -16.39 -20.90
CA LEU A 32 -12.59 -15.69 -20.90
C LEU A 32 -12.41 -14.83 -19.67
N GLU A 33 -13.42 -14.06 -19.27
CA GLU A 33 -13.37 -13.17 -18.10
C GLU A 33 -13.14 -13.96 -16.81
N GLU A 34 -13.88 -15.05 -16.60
CA GLU A 34 -13.70 -15.94 -15.46
C GLU A 34 -12.33 -16.63 -15.49
N ARG A 35 -11.87 -17.07 -16.66
CA ARG A 35 -10.53 -17.67 -16.83
C ARG A 35 -9.42 -16.70 -16.43
N LEU A 36 -9.54 -15.43 -16.82
CA LEU A 36 -8.59 -14.38 -16.49
C LEU A 36 -8.56 -14.11 -14.98
N GLN A 37 -9.72 -14.08 -14.33
CA GLN A 37 -9.80 -13.89 -12.89
C GLN A 37 -9.13 -15.04 -12.13
N ILE A 38 -9.46 -16.28 -12.49
CA ILE A 38 -8.84 -17.49 -11.93
C ILE A 38 -7.31 -17.44 -12.12
N LEU A 39 -6.84 -17.06 -13.32
CA LEU A 39 -5.41 -16.98 -13.60
C LEU A 39 -4.71 -15.92 -12.74
N LYS A 40 -5.32 -14.73 -12.59
CA LYS A 40 -4.79 -13.65 -11.75
C LYS A 40 -4.65 -14.10 -10.30
N GLU A 41 -5.68 -14.73 -9.74
CA GLU A 41 -5.69 -15.21 -8.36
C GLU A 41 -4.62 -16.29 -8.14
N PHE A 42 -4.63 -17.34 -8.97
CA PHE A 42 -3.67 -18.44 -8.87
C PHE A 42 -2.23 -17.96 -9.04
N PHE A 43 -1.97 -17.10 -10.03
CA PHE A 43 -0.63 -16.55 -10.26
C PHE A 43 -0.17 -15.69 -9.08
N THR A 44 -1.05 -14.86 -8.53
CA THR A 44 -0.73 -13.99 -7.39
C THR A 44 -0.35 -14.82 -6.17
N GLU A 45 -1.10 -15.88 -5.88
CA GLU A 45 -0.78 -16.80 -4.79
C GLU A 45 0.53 -17.55 -5.04
N ALA A 46 0.71 -18.11 -6.23
CA ALA A 46 1.92 -18.85 -6.58
C ALA A 46 3.17 -17.96 -6.51
N LEU A 47 3.07 -16.70 -6.94
CA LEU A 47 4.12 -15.70 -6.83
C LEU A 47 4.43 -15.37 -5.37
N TYR A 48 3.39 -15.11 -4.57
CA TYR A 48 3.54 -14.80 -3.16
C TYR A 48 4.25 -15.94 -2.40
N GLN A 49 3.74 -17.16 -2.53
CA GLN A 49 4.32 -18.33 -1.88
C GLN A 49 5.75 -18.62 -2.35
N SER A 50 6.04 -18.43 -3.64
CA SER A 50 7.38 -18.70 -4.17
C SER A 50 8.43 -17.71 -3.67
N ILE A 51 8.05 -16.44 -3.49
CA ILE A 51 8.95 -15.42 -2.95
C ILE A 51 9.08 -15.56 -1.43
N CYS A 52 7.96 -15.74 -0.70
CA CYS A 52 7.98 -15.90 0.76
C CYS A 52 8.75 -17.13 1.24
N ARG A 53 8.94 -18.17 0.40
CA ARG A 53 9.81 -19.31 0.71
C ARG A 53 11.30 -18.93 0.81
N GLY A 54 11.74 -17.91 0.07
CA GLY A 54 13.12 -17.43 0.06
C GLY A 54 13.36 -16.16 0.89
N LEU A 55 12.31 -15.62 1.50
CA LEU A 55 12.35 -14.34 2.22
C LEU A 55 12.51 -14.55 3.74
N PHE A 56 13.26 -13.68 4.41
CA PHE A 56 13.24 -13.64 5.87
C PHE A 56 11.84 -13.26 6.38
N GLU A 57 11.45 -13.83 7.52
CA GLU A 57 10.11 -13.61 8.12
C GLU A 57 9.78 -12.12 8.29
N LYS A 58 10.76 -11.34 8.76
CA LYS A 58 10.65 -9.89 8.99
C LYS A 58 10.26 -9.10 7.73
N ASP A 59 10.58 -9.61 6.54
CA ASP A 59 10.36 -8.92 5.28
C ASP A 59 9.06 -9.37 4.57
N LYS A 60 8.40 -10.43 5.05
CA LYS A 60 7.20 -11.00 4.39
C LYS A 60 6.03 -10.03 4.41
N VAL A 61 5.83 -9.32 5.53
CA VAL A 61 4.77 -8.31 5.65
C VAL A 61 4.99 -7.17 4.66
N LEU A 62 6.23 -6.68 4.55
CA LEU A 62 6.59 -5.65 3.59
C LEU A 62 6.36 -6.11 2.15
N PHE A 63 6.67 -7.36 1.84
CA PHE A 63 6.39 -7.94 0.53
C PHE A 63 4.90 -8.04 0.24
N SER A 64 4.11 -8.56 1.19
CA SER A 64 2.66 -8.67 1.05
C SER A 64 2.03 -7.30 0.79
N PHE A 65 2.45 -6.29 1.54
CA PHE A 65 2.01 -4.90 1.33
C PHE A 65 2.39 -4.40 -0.07
N ALA A 66 3.65 -4.55 -0.48
CA ALA A 66 4.10 -4.09 -1.78
C ALA A 66 3.40 -4.79 -2.95
N LEU A 67 3.15 -6.11 -2.84
CA LEU A 67 2.40 -6.88 -3.83
C LEU A 67 0.96 -6.37 -3.95
N CYS A 68 0.28 -6.21 -2.81
CA CYS A 68 -1.08 -5.68 -2.76
C CYS A 68 -1.17 -4.28 -3.37
N ALA A 69 -0.29 -3.36 -2.96
CA ALA A 69 -0.25 -1.99 -3.49
C ALA A 69 -0.03 -1.96 -5.01
N ARG A 70 0.83 -2.85 -5.54
CA ARG A 70 1.08 -2.95 -6.99
C ARG A 70 -0.15 -3.47 -7.75
N ILE A 71 -0.85 -4.45 -7.22
CA ILE A 71 -2.09 -4.98 -7.81
C ILE A 71 -3.16 -3.88 -7.81
N MET A 72 -3.41 -3.25 -6.67
CA MET A 72 -4.39 -2.16 -6.55
C MET A 72 -4.08 -0.98 -7.47
N LYS A 73 -2.79 -0.63 -7.62
CA LYS A 73 -2.36 0.39 -8.59
C LYS A 73 -2.63 -0.03 -10.03
N GLY A 74 -2.38 -1.29 -10.38
CA GLY A 74 -2.70 -1.83 -11.70
C GLY A 74 -4.21 -1.80 -12.02
N ASP A 75 -5.04 -1.95 -11.00
CA ASP A 75 -6.50 -1.87 -11.11
C ASP A 75 -7.04 -0.42 -11.03
N ASN A 76 -6.17 0.60 -10.94
CA ASN A 76 -6.54 2.01 -10.72
C ASN A 76 -7.40 2.24 -9.45
N ARG A 77 -7.17 1.44 -8.40
CA ARG A 77 -7.90 1.50 -7.11
C ARG A 77 -7.11 2.18 -6.00
N MET A 78 -6.00 2.84 -6.33
CA MET A 78 -5.10 3.47 -5.37
C MET A 78 -4.64 4.82 -5.91
N ASP A 79 -4.80 5.86 -5.10
CA ASP A 79 -4.35 7.21 -5.43
C ASP A 79 -2.85 7.37 -5.08
N ASP A 80 -2.11 7.99 -6.00
CA ASP A 80 -0.65 8.15 -5.85
C ASP A 80 -0.28 9.20 -4.78
N ALA A 81 -1.13 10.21 -4.55
CA ALA A 81 -0.91 11.19 -3.49
C ALA A 81 -1.20 10.59 -2.11
N GLU A 82 -2.25 9.78 -1.98
CA GLU A 82 -2.54 9.03 -0.75
C GLU A 82 -1.41 8.06 -0.41
N LEU A 83 -0.95 7.25 -1.38
CA LEU A 83 0.15 6.32 -1.16
C LEU A 83 1.45 7.03 -0.83
N ARG A 84 1.74 8.16 -1.50
CA ARG A 84 2.92 8.98 -1.18
C ARG A 84 2.86 9.50 0.26
N TYR A 85 1.69 9.99 0.69
CA TYR A 85 1.50 10.46 2.06
C TYR A 85 1.73 9.33 3.08
N LEU A 86 1.18 8.14 2.83
CA LEU A 86 1.40 6.97 3.68
C LEU A 86 2.89 6.59 3.82
N LEU A 87 3.67 6.72 2.75
CA LEU A 87 5.08 6.30 2.72
C LEU A 87 6.05 7.36 3.27
N VAL A 88 5.77 8.65 3.06
CA VAL A 88 6.69 9.75 3.36
C VAL A 88 6.22 10.56 4.58
N GLY A 89 4.92 10.57 4.85
CA GLY A 89 4.31 11.42 5.86
C GLY A 89 4.23 12.90 5.42
N PRO A 90 4.03 13.83 6.38
CA PRO A 90 3.91 15.25 6.09
C PRO A 90 5.23 15.79 5.56
N THR A 91 5.21 16.36 4.35
CA THR A 91 6.40 16.96 3.72
C THR A 91 6.46 18.48 3.92
N SER A 92 5.43 19.06 4.55
CA SER A 92 5.30 20.51 4.75
C SER A 92 4.94 20.79 6.19
N ASP A 93 5.48 21.88 6.74
CA ASP A 93 5.06 22.40 8.04
C ASP A 93 3.94 23.41 7.84
N LEU A 94 2.72 22.97 8.16
CA LEU A 94 1.50 23.75 8.08
C LEU A 94 1.13 24.35 9.43
N VAL A 95 1.83 24.00 10.53
CA VAL A 95 1.47 24.47 11.88
C VAL A 95 1.88 25.92 12.09
N GLU A 96 2.97 26.39 11.46
CA GLU A 96 3.39 27.80 11.59
C GLU A 96 2.44 28.80 10.91
N LYS A 97 1.69 28.36 9.89
CA LYS A 97 0.77 29.20 9.11
C LYS A 97 -0.70 28.79 9.25
N GLY A 98 -0.95 27.71 9.97
CA GLY A 98 -2.25 27.06 10.08
C GLY A 98 -2.99 27.38 11.38
N PRO A 99 -4.11 26.68 11.61
CA PRO A 99 -4.90 26.83 12.84
C PRO A 99 -4.09 26.45 14.08
N GLU A 100 -4.42 27.09 15.21
CA GLU A 100 -3.84 26.75 16.51
C GLU A 100 -4.04 25.27 16.86
N VAL A 101 -3.11 24.73 17.64
CA VAL A 101 -3.19 23.34 18.09
C VAL A 101 -4.43 23.19 18.98
N PRO A 102 -5.33 22.23 18.70
CA PRO A 102 -6.63 22.16 19.36
C PRO A 102 -6.55 21.74 20.83
N SER A 103 -5.46 21.09 21.25
CA SER A 103 -5.25 20.64 22.63
C SER A 103 -3.79 20.39 22.96
N ASP A 104 -3.46 20.48 24.25
CA ASP A 104 -2.09 20.27 24.75
C ASP A 104 -1.58 18.85 24.51
N TRP A 105 -2.46 17.84 24.45
CA TRP A 105 -2.07 16.44 24.29
C TRP A 105 -1.77 16.04 22.83
N CYS A 106 -2.36 16.74 21.86
CA CYS A 106 -2.13 16.47 20.44
C CYS A 106 -0.69 16.83 20.05
N GLY A 107 -0.19 17.95 20.57
CA GLY A 107 1.15 18.44 20.26
C GLY A 107 1.31 18.90 18.80
N LYS A 108 2.31 19.74 18.54
CA LYS A 108 2.55 20.32 17.20
C LYS A 108 2.82 19.28 16.09
N PRO A 109 3.64 18.23 16.30
CA PRO A 109 3.95 17.28 15.23
C PRO A 109 2.73 16.51 14.71
N ARG A 110 1.87 16.02 15.62
CA ARG A 110 0.65 15.29 15.22
C ARG A 110 -0.35 16.22 14.55
N TRP A 111 -0.48 17.45 15.04
CA TRP A 111 -1.33 18.45 14.39
C TRP A 111 -0.86 18.74 12.96
N ASN A 112 0.45 18.82 12.72
CA ASN A 112 0.99 18.98 11.37
C ASN A 112 0.63 17.82 10.43
N GLU A 113 0.70 16.58 10.93
CA GLU A 113 0.25 15.39 10.20
C GLU A 113 -1.23 15.51 9.83
N LEU A 114 -2.09 15.86 10.78
CA LEU A 114 -3.54 15.98 10.57
C LEU A 114 -3.91 17.08 9.56
N LEU A 115 -3.24 18.24 9.64
CA LEU A 115 -3.41 19.31 8.67
C LEU A 115 -2.98 18.88 7.27
N THR A 116 -1.84 18.19 7.17
CA THR A 116 -1.33 17.73 5.86
C THR A 116 -2.22 16.62 5.29
N LEU A 117 -2.72 15.71 6.13
CA LEU A 117 -3.67 14.67 5.75
C LEU A 117 -4.96 15.29 5.20
N SER A 118 -5.45 16.36 5.82
CA SER A 118 -6.71 17.02 5.43
C SER A 118 -6.64 17.70 4.05
N ASN A 119 -5.45 17.90 3.49
CA ASN A 119 -5.27 18.37 2.11
C ASN A 119 -5.53 17.28 1.06
N LEU A 120 -5.61 16.00 1.47
CA LEU A 120 -5.99 14.93 0.56
C LEU A 120 -7.51 14.99 0.29
N PRO A 121 -7.96 14.72 -0.95
CA PRO A 121 -9.38 14.79 -1.32
C PRO A 121 -10.29 13.93 -0.44
N CYS A 122 -9.81 12.75 -0.02
CA CYS A 122 -10.57 11.81 0.81
C CYS A 122 -10.67 12.21 2.29
N PHE A 123 -9.81 13.14 2.76
CA PHE A 123 -9.75 13.59 4.16
C PHE A 123 -10.10 15.07 4.32
N THR A 124 -10.68 15.69 3.29
CA THR A 124 -11.06 17.12 3.33
C THR A 124 -12.02 17.38 4.50
N GLY A 125 -11.67 18.35 5.35
CA GLY A 125 -12.46 18.72 6.54
C GLY A 125 -12.19 17.87 7.79
N PHE A 126 -11.29 16.88 7.73
CA PHE A 126 -10.96 16.05 8.88
C PHE A 126 -10.29 16.86 10.02
N SER A 127 -9.37 17.78 9.69
CA SER A 127 -8.74 18.66 10.68
C SER A 127 -9.76 19.47 11.47
N ASP A 128 -10.77 20.01 10.80
CA ASP A 128 -11.80 20.85 11.44
C ASP A 128 -12.70 20.02 12.34
N TYR A 129 -13.02 18.78 11.93
CA TYR A 129 -13.75 17.84 12.75
C TYR A 129 -12.95 17.44 13.99
N PHE A 130 -11.67 17.10 13.80
CA PHE A 130 -10.76 16.74 14.88
C PHE A 130 -10.60 17.89 15.90
N ALA A 131 -10.50 19.14 15.43
CA ALA A 131 -10.39 20.32 16.29
C ALA A 131 -11.66 20.61 17.08
N LYS A 132 -12.85 20.23 16.56
CA LYS A 132 -14.13 20.38 17.28
C LYS A 132 -14.34 19.29 18.32
N GLU A 133 -14.01 18.05 17.97
CA GLU A 133 -14.31 16.86 18.76
C GLU A 133 -13.06 16.26 19.40
N THR A 134 -12.13 17.10 19.84
CA THR A 134 -10.80 16.65 20.28
C THR A 134 -10.84 15.70 21.49
N GLU A 135 -11.86 15.77 22.33
CA GLU A 135 -12.03 14.86 23.47
C GLU A 135 -12.42 13.42 23.06
N LEU A 136 -12.99 13.20 21.87
CA LEU A 136 -13.33 11.85 21.37
C LEU A 136 -12.09 11.04 20.96
N PHE A 137 -10.99 11.72 20.64
CA PHE A 137 -9.77 11.12 20.11
C PHE A 137 -8.68 10.92 21.17
N LYS A 138 -9.00 11.19 22.44
CA LYS A 138 -8.11 11.06 23.59
C LYS A 138 -8.02 9.63 24.10
#